data_AF-A0A6I5CA57-F1
#
_entry.id   AF-A0A6I5CA57-F1
#
_cell.length_a   1.000
_cell.length_b   1.000
_cell.length_c   1.000
_cell.angle_alpha   90.00
_cell.angle_beta   90.00
_cell.angle_gamma   90.00
#
_symmetry.space_group_name_H-M   'P 1'
#
loop_
_entity.id
_entity.type
_entity.pdbx_description
1 polymer ?
#
loop_
_entity_poly.entity_id
_entity_poly.type
_entity_poly.pdbx_seq_one_letter_code
_entity_poly.pdbx_strand_id
1 'polypeptide(L)'
;YSLCGDPADRDTYRVAVRHDPLSRGGSEYVHRFLRTGRPLAVSVPRNHFPLAPAPAHLFLAGGIGITPLLPMLRAARAAGRPATLLYTGRSARTMPFVDELRRAYGDRVRV
;
A
#
# COMPACT_ATOMS: atom_id res chain seq x y z
N TYR A 1 7.86 -3.98 -5.81
CA TYR A 1 6.54 -3.76 -5.20
C TYR A 1 6.68 -2.67 -4.13
N SER A 2 5.68 -1.80 -3.96
CA SER A 2 5.72 -0.78 -2.91
C SER A 2 5.54 -1.42 -1.53
N LEU A 3 6.30 -0.95 -0.55
CA LEU A 3 6.09 -1.31 0.85
C LEU A 3 4.81 -0.63 1.35
N CYS A 4 3.93 -1.40 1.99
CA CYS A 4 2.68 -0.93 2.56
C CYS A 4 2.54 -1.27 4.06
N GLY A 5 3.65 -1.61 4.71
CA GLY A 5 3.76 -1.88 6.14
C GLY A 5 3.97 -0.62 6.96
N ASP A 6 4.26 -0.81 8.25
CA ASP A 6 4.74 0.28 9.10
C ASP A 6 6.23 0.54 8.82
N PRO A 7 6.65 1.76 8.44
CA PRO A 7 8.07 2.09 8.34
C PRO A 7 8.84 1.99 9.68
N ALA A 8 8.15 2.01 10.81
CA ALA A 8 8.75 1.83 12.14
C ALA A 8 9.01 0.36 12.50
N ASP A 9 8.35 -0.59 11.82
CA ASP A 9 8.65 -2.02 11.94
C ASP A 9 9.93 -2.32 11.16
N ARG A 10 10.99 -2.68 11.89
CA ARG A 10 12.32 -2.97 11.33
C ARG A 10 12.54 -4.46 11.07
N ASP A 11 11.60 -5.31 11.46
CA ASP A 11 11.70 -6.77 11.36
C ASP A 11 10.95 -7.28 10.12
N THR A 12 9.92 -6.56 9.65
CA THR A 12 9.03 -7.04 8.58
C THR A 12 8.82 -6.04 7.44
N TYR A 13 8.92 -6.54 6.21
CA TYR A 13 8.38 -5.86 5.02
C TYR A 13 7.00 -6.40 4.66
N ARG A 14 5.99 -5.51 4.64
CA ARG A 14 4.65 -5.82 4.10
C ARG A 14 4.52 -5.29 2.68
N VAL A 15 4.15 -6.17 1.74
CA VAL A 15 3.83 -5.84 0.34
C VAL A 15 2.47 -6.43 -0.03
N ALA A 16 1.78 -5.82 -0.99
CA ALA A 16 0.62 -6.44 -1.65
C ALA A 16 0.86 -6.57 -3.15
N VAL A 17 0.61 -7.78 -3.66
CA VAL A 17 0.88 -8.14 -5.05
C VAL A 17 -0.45 -8.49 -5.71
N ARG A 18 -0.88 -7.66 -6.68
CA ARG A 18 -2.03 -7.99 -7.52
C ARG A 18 -1.61 -9.05 -8.54
N HIS A 19 -2.42 -10.10 -8.71
CA HIS A 19 -2.26 -11.03 -9.81
C HIS A 19 -2.53 -10.31 -11.14
N ASP A 20 -1.59 -10.40 -12.07
CA ASP A 20 -1.77 -9.85 -13.41
C ASP A 20 -1.94 -11.03 -14.37
N PRO A 21 -3.09 -11.21 -15.04
CA PRO A 21 -3.28 -12.29 -16.00
C PRO A 21 -2.29 -12.26 -17.17
N LEU A 22 -1.73 -11.09 -17.49
CA LEU A 22 -0.71 -10.91 -18.53
C LEU A 22 0.69 -10.78 -17.91
N SER A 23 0.90 -11.40 -16.74
CA SER A 23 2.19 -11.35 -16.04
C SER A 23 3.32 -11.84 -16.92
N ARG A 24 4.49 -11.20 -16.81
CA ARG A 24 5.77 -11.72 -17.31
C ARG A 24 6.36 -12.79 -16.36
N GLY A 25 5.53 -13.37 -15.50
CA GLY A 25 5.86 -14.42 -14.52
C GLY A 25 5.94 -13.97 -13.06
N GLY A 26 6.22 -12.69 -12.78
CA GLY A 26 6.48 -12.23 -11.40
C GLY A 26 5.27 -12.28 -10.45
N SER A 27 4.13 -11.71 -10.85
CA SER A 27 2.91 -11.74 -10.04
C SER A 27 2.26 -13.13 -10.04
N GLU A 28 2.38 -13.87 -11.14
CA GLU A 28 1.93 -15.26 -11.21
C GLU A 28 2.70 -16.13 -10.21
N TYR A 29 4.02 -15.96 -10.12
CA TYR A 29 4.84 -16.71 -9.17
C TYR A 29 4.42 -16.51 -7.73
N VAL A 30 4.18 -15.24 -7.33
CA VAL A 30 3.71 -14.91 -5.99
C VAL A 30 2.36 -15.58 -5.67
N HIS A 31 1.45 -15.64 -6.64
CA HIS A 31 0.11 -16.19 -6.43
C HIS A 31 0.07 -17.72 -6.50
N ARG A 32 0.79 -18.33 -7.44
CA ARG A 32 0.67 -19.76 -7.75
C ARG A 32 1.72 -20.61 -7.05
N PHE A 33 2.94 -20.11 -6.86
CA PHE A 33 4.09 -20.93 -6.46
C PHE A 33 4.74 -20.53 -5.12
N LEU A 34 4.71 -19.26 -4.74
CA LEU A 34 5.31 -18.82 -3.48
C LEU A 34 4.53 -19.38 -2.27
N ARG A 35 5.26 -19.90 -1.28
CA ARG A 35 4.72 -20.46 -0.04
C ARG A 35 5.52 -19.97 1.16
N THR A 36 4.92 -20.07 2.34
CA THR A 36 5.56 -19.72 3.61
C THR A 36 6.85 -20.54 3.81
N GLY A 37 7.84 -19.94 4.47
CA GLY A 37 9.16 -20.54 4.68
C GLY A 37 10.10 -20.50 3.47
N ARG A 38 9.64 -20.12 2.28
CA ARG A 38 10.50 -19.95 1.10
C ARG A 38 11.36 -18.68 1.22
N PRO A 39 12.71 -18.77 1.19
CA PRO A 39 13.55 -17.59 1.14
C PRO A 39 13.39 -16.86 -0.21
N LEU A 40 13.39 -15.53 -0.16
CA LEU A 40 13.35 -14.66 -1.32
C LEU A 40 14.55 -13.71 -1.28
N ALA A 41 15.23 -13.57 -2.42
CA ALA A 41 16.18 -12.48 -2.60
C ALA A 41 15.41 -11.17 -2.78
N VAL A 42 15.71 -10.18 -1.93
CA VAL A 42 15.06 -8.86 -1.96
C VAL A 42 16.15 -7.80 -2.00
N SER A 43 16.00 -6.80 -2.85
CA SER A 43 16.91 -5.66 -2.88
C SER A 43 16.72 -4.77 -1.65
N VAL A 44 17.65 -3.83 -1.42
CA VAL A 44 17.37 -2.71 -0.51
C VAL A 44 16.14 -1.92 -0.99
N PRO A 45 15.31 -1.37 -0.07
CA PRO A 45 14.24 -0.45 -0.43
C PRO A 45 14.79 0.77 -1.18
N ARG A 46 14.10 1.19 -2.24
CA ARG A 46 14.40 2.40 -2.99
C ARG A 46 13.14 3.26 -3.03
N ASN A 47 13.31 4.57 -2.83
CA ASN A 47 12.18 5.50 -2.79
C ASN A 47 12.31 6.57 -3.87
N HIS A 48 11.56 6.43 -4.97
CA HIS A 48 11.41 7.44 -6.02
C HIS A 48 10.09 8.21 -5.92
N PHE A 49 9.33 7.98 -4.85
CA PHE A 49 8.06 8.63 -4.60
C PHE A 49 7.98 9.03 -3.12
N PRO A 50 8.82 9.98 -2.69
CA PRO A 50 8.80 10.45 -1.30
C PRO A 50 7.53 11.25 -1.00
N LEU A 51 7.07 11.20 0.24
CA LEU A 51 6.03 12.10 0.71
C LEU A 51 6.60 13.52 0.80
N ALA A 52 6.12 14.42 -0.04
CA ALA A 52 6.51 15.82 0.03
C ALA A 52 5.92 16.50 1.28
N PRO A 53 6.70 17.34 1.98
CA PRO A 53 6.17 18.19 3.04
C PRO A 53 5.07 19.11 2.49
N ALA A 54 3.93 19.14 3.16
CA ALA A 54 2.80 20.00 2.80
C ALA A 54 1.98 20.33 4.06
N PRO A 55 1.25 21.47 4.08
CA PRO A 55 0.36 21.79 5.18
C PRO A 55 -0.83 20.82 5.27
N ALA A 56 -1.24 20.20 4.14
CA ALA A 56 -2.27 19.18 4.07
C ALA A 56 -2.05 18.27 2.85
N HIS A 57 -2.65 17.07 2.86
CA HIS A 57 -2.55 16.08 1.79
C HIS A 57 -3.93 15.56 1.35
N LEU A 58 -4.11 15.42 0.05
CA LEU A 58 -5.18 14.60 -0.55
C LEU A 58 -4.51 13.45 -1.31
N PHE A 59 -4.76 12.23 -0.87
CA PHE A 59 -4.28 11.02 -1.52
C PHE A 59 -5.35 10.46 -2.45
N LEU A 60 -4.94 10.09 -3.67
CA LEU A 60 -5.81 9.47 -4.68
C LEU A 60 -5.27 8.08 -5.01
N ALA A 61 -5.98 7.03 -4.62
CA ALA A 61 -5.60 5.65 -4.88
C ALA A 61 -6.53 5.00 -5.91
N GLY A 62 -5.95 4.19 -6.81
CA GLY A 62 -6.68 3.33 -7.73
C GLY A 62 -6.24 1.88 -7.60
N GLY A 63 -7.13 0.98 -7.15
CA GLY A 63 -6.85 -0.46 -7.00
C GLY A 63 -5.60 -0.74 -6.17
N ILE A 64 -4.60 -1.43 -6.75
CA ILE A 64 -3.34 -1.77 -6.06
C ILE A 64 -2.42 -0.56 -5.82
N GLY A 65 -2.70 0.57 -6.46
CA GLY A 65 -2.00 1.84 -6.26
C GLY A 65 -2.15 2.44 -4.86
N ILE A 66 -2.99 1.85 -4.01
CA ILE A 66 -3.05 2.18 -2.58
C ILE A 66 -1.76 1.87 -1.83
N THR A 67 -0.96 0.90 -2.31
CA THR A 67 0.19 0.36 -1.58
C THR A 67 1.23 1.40 -1.14
N PRO A 68 1.73 2.32 -1.99
CA PRO A 68 2.64 3.38 -1.53
C PRO A 68 1.93 4.45 -0.70
N LEU A 69 0.61 4.66 -0.89
CA LEU A 69 -0.12 5.75 -0.23
C LEU A 69 -0.52 5.42 1.21
N LEU A 70 -0.68 4.15 1.54
CA LEU A 70 -1.00 3.70 2.90
C LEU A 70 0.03 4.17 3.95
N PRO A 71 1.36 3.93 3.80
CA PRO A 71 2.34 4.44 4.74
C PRO A 71 2.48 5.98 4.69
N MET A 72 2.23 6.62 3.55
CA MET A 72 2.21 8.08 3.45
C MET A 72 1.08 8.72 4.24
N LEU A 73 -0.13 8.16 4.13
CA LEU A 73 -1.29 8.59 4.91
C LEU A 73 -1.01 8.45 6.41
N ARG A 74 -0.44 7.30 6.82
CA ARG A 74 -0.02 7.09 8.21
C ARG A 74 1.01 8.15 8.65
N ALA A 75 2.04 8.40 7.86
CA ALA A 75 3.09 9.37 8.17
C ALA A 75 2.56 10.80 8.29
N ALA A 76 1.73 11.25 7.35
CA ALA A 76 1.10 12.57 7.39
C ALA A 76 0.25 12.74 8.66
N ARG A 77 -0.53 11.71 9.02
CA ARG A 77 -1.36 11.70 10.23
C ARG A 77 -0.53 11.71 11.51
N ALA A 78 0.54 10.91 11.58
CA ALA A 78 1.46 10.89 12.72
C ALA A 78 2.17 12.24 12.91
N ALA A 79 2.43 12.96 11.81
CA ALA A 79 2.97 14.32 11.84
C ALA A 79 1.91 15.41 12.14
N GLY A 80 0.68 15.03 12.50
CA GLY A 80 -0.41 15.97 12.80
C GLY A 80 -0.93 16.76 11.58
N ARG A 81 -0.57 16.36 10.36
CA ARG A 81 -1.03 17.04 9.13
C ARG A 81 -2.43 16.54 8.73
N PRO A 82 -3.36 17.44 8.33
CA PRO A 82 -4.59 17.06 7.67
C PRO A 82 -4.31 16.19 6.44
N ALA A 83 -4.94 15.02 6.39
CA ALA A 83 -4.75 14.06 5.32
C ALA A 83 -6.05 13.29 5.06
N THR A 84 -6.49 13.26 3.81
CA THR A 84 -7.65 12.50 3.35
C THR A 84 -7.28 11.58 2.20
N LEU A 85 -8.06 10.53 2.00
CA LEU A 85 -7.87 9.54 0.94
C LEU A 85 -9.17 9.36 0.17
N LEU A 86 -9.10 9.53 -1.15
CA LEU A 86 -10.08 9.00 -2.09
C LEU A 86 -9.51 7.72 -2.72
N TYR A 87 -10.17 6.60 -2.49
CA TYR A 87 -9.71 5.30 -2.94
C TYR A 87 -10.75 4.67 -3.87
N THR A 88 -10.42 4.53 -5.15
CA THR A 88 -11.33 3.96 -6.14
C THR A 88 -10.82 2.63 -6.69
N GLY A 89 -11.72 1.85 -7.27
CA GLY A 89 -11.38 0.59 -7.91
C GLY A 89 -12.58 -0.04 -8.61
N ARG A 90 -12.33 -1.13 -9.34
CA ARG A 90 -13.38 -1.83 -10.12
C ARG A 90 -14.50 -2.37 -9.23
N SER A 91 -14.16 -2.84 -8.04
CA SER A 91 -15.11 -3.28 -7.02
C SER A 91 -14.42 -3.26 -5.66
N ALA A 92 -15.19 -3.02 -4.59
CA ALA A 92 -14.66 -3.03 -3.23
C ALA A 92 -13.96 -4.36 -2.88
N ARG A 93 -14.47 -5.49 -3.39
CA ARG A 93 -13.88 -6.84 -3.19
C ARG A 93 -12.46 -6.97 -3.75
N THR A 94 -12.12 -6.18 -4.77
CA THR A 94 -10.79 -6.20 -5.41
C THR A 94 -9.83 -5.13 -4.89
N MET A 95 -10.27 -4.35 -3.90
CA MET A 95 -9.53 -3.24 -3.33
C MET A 95 -8.92 -3.66 -1.99
N PRO A 96 -7.60 -3.91 -1.91
CA PRO A 96 -6.98 -4.31 -0.66
C PRO A 96 -7.08 -3.19 0.39
N PHE A 97 -7.10 -3.60 1.67
CA PHE A 97 -7.05 -2.70 2.84
C PHE A 97 -8.27 -1.80 3.07
N VAL A 98 -9.38 -1.95 2.34
CA VAL A 98 -10.59 -1.13 2.54
C VAL A 98 -11.06 -1.15 4.00
N ASP A 99 -11.14 -2.33 4.61
CA ASP A 99 -11.61 -2.46 6.00
C ASP A 99 -10.59 -1.92 7.02
N GLU A 100 -9.28 -2.16 6.78
CA GLU A 100 -8.18 -1.59 7.59
C GLU A 100 -8.25 -0.06 7.57
N LEU A 101 -8.39 0.53 6.37
CA LEU A 101 -8.46 1.97 6.16
C LEU A 101 -9.69 2.59 6.80
N ARG A 102 -10.87 2.00 6.59
CA ARG A 102 -12.13 2.50 7.18
C ARG A 102 -12.09 2.44 8.71
N ARG A 103 -11.58 1.36 9.28
CA ARG A 103 -11.44 1.22 10.73
C ARG A 103 -10.45 2.23 11.31
N ALA A 104 -9.33 2.45 10.65
CA ALA A 104 -8.28 3.32 11.16
C ALA A 104 -8.55 4.82 10.97
N TYR A 105 -9.26 5.20 9.90
CA TYR A 105 -9.34 6.61 9.47
C TYR A 105 -10.77 7.14 9.31
N GLY A 106 -11.79 6.28 9.38
CA GLY A 106 -13.20 6.69 9.34
C GLY A 106 -13.56 7.53 8.12
N ASP A 107 -14.18 8.69 8.38
CA ASP A 107 -14.65 9.67 7.41
C ASP A 107 -13.56 10.28 6.51
N ARG A 108 -12.29 10.18 6.93
CA ARG A 108 -11.13 10.67 6.15
C ARG A 108 -10.80 9.79 4.96
N VAL A 109 -11.36 8.58 4.90
CA VAL A 109 -11.22 7.66 3.76
C VAL A 109 -12.56 7.53 3.07
N ARG A 110 -12.60 7.92 1.80
CA ARG A 110 -13.74 7.71 0.90
C ARG A 110 -13.37 6.60 -0.08
N VAL A 111 -14.20 5.56 -0.14
CA VAL A 111 -14.04 4.40 -1.02
C VAL A 111 -15.18 4.36 -2.02
#